data_AF-W1YBD2-F1
#
_entry.id   AF-W1YBD2-F1
#
_cell.length_a   1.000
_cell.length_b   1.000
_cell.length_c   1.000
_cell.angle_alpha   90.00
_cell.angle_beta   90.00
_cell.angle_gamma   90.00
#
_symmetry.space_group_name_H-M   'P 1'
#
loop_
_entity.id
_entity.type
_entity.pdbx_description
1 polymer ?
#
loop_
_entity_poly.entity_id
_entity_poly.type
_entity_poly.pdbx_seq_one_letter_code
_entity_poly.pdbx_strand_id
1 'polypeptide(L)' 'VQPEKCVPLADHQSLNHADVSALVSAGQTLVMTEKDAVKCRAFAEENWWYLPVDAQLSGDEPAKLLAQLTSLASGN' A
#
# COMPACT_ATOMS: atom_id res chain seq x y z
N VAL A 1 17.31 2.40 12.17
CA VAL A 1 16.70 1.06 12.10
C VAL A 1 16.99 0.50 10.72
N GLN A 2 17.40 -0.76 10.59
CA GLN A 2 17.65 -1.44 9.32
C GLN A 2 16.82 -2.74 9.30
N PRO A 3 16.24 -3.14 8.16
CA PRO A 3 15.48 -4.38 8.08
C PRO A 3 16.39 -5.59 8.21
N GLU A 4 15.95 -6.61 8.95
CA GLU A 4 16.67 -7.90 9.06
C GLU A 4 16.63 -8.68 7.74
N LYS A 5 15.55 -8.55 6.98
CA LYS A 5 15.31 -9.22 5.70
C LYS A 5 14.34 -8.39 4.86
N CYS A 6 14.56 -8.37 3.54
CA CYS A 6 13.64 -7.81 2.57
C CYS A 6 13.21 -8.90 1.59
N VAL A 7 11.91 -8.97 1.28
CA VAL A 7 11.35 -9.95 0.33
C VAL A 7 10.63 -9.20 -0.79
N PRO A 8 11.12 -9.27 -2.04
CA PRO A 8 10.42 -8.70 -3.18
C PRO A 8 9.25 -9.59 -3.59
N LEU A 9 8.12 -8.98 -3.92
CA LEU A 9 6.95 -9.66 -4.46
C LEU A 9 6.67 -9.14 -5.87
N ALA A 10 6.10 -10.01 -6.72
CA ALA A 10 5.63 -9.58 -8.02
C ALA A 10 4.50 -8.56 -7.89
N ASP A 11 4.35 -7.69 -8.88
CA ASP A 11 3.19 -6.82 -8.92
C ASP A 11 1.91 -7.66 -9.04
N HIS A 12 0.84 -7.23 -8.39
CA HIS A 12 -0.42 -7.98 -8.28
C HIS A 12 -0.28 -9.40 -7.70
N GLN A 13 0.82 -9.74 -7.01
CA GLN A 13 0.97 -11.01 -6.30
C GLN A 13 -0.25 -11.25 -5.40
N SER A 14 -0.88 -12.41 -5.56
CA SER A 14 -1.93 -12.91 -4.67
C SER A 14 -1.28 -13.36 -3.37
N LEU A 15 -1.82 -12.89 -2.24
CA LEU A 15 -1.30 -13.19 -0.91
C LEU A 15 -2.38 -13.89 -0.09
N ASN A 16 -1.98 -14.97 0.57
CA ASN A 16 -2.77 -15.60 1.63
C ASN A 16 -1.98 -15.56 2.95
N HIS A 17 -2.65 -15.90 4.05
CA HIS A 17 -2.03 -15.87 5.38
C HIS A 17 -0.78 -16.74 5.48
N ALA A 18 -0.81 -17.97 4.94
CA ALA A 18 0.31 -18.90 5.06
C ALA A 18 1.56 -18.37 4.33
N ASP A 19 1.39 -17.80 3.14
CA ASP A 19 2.49 -17.23 2.36
C ASP A 19 3.20 -16.10 3.13
N VAL A 20 2.43 -15.22 3.77
CA VAL A 20 2.96 -14.04 4.47
C VAL A 20 3.53 -14.41 5.85
N SER A 21 2.85 -15.30 6.58
CA SER A 21 3.31 -15.79 7.88
C SER A 21 4.65 -16.55 7.75
N ALA A 22 4.88 -17.25 6.64
CA ALA A 22 6.16 -17.89 6.33
C ALA A 22 7.33 -16.91 6.08
N LEU A 23 7.06 -15.61 5.90
CA LEU A 23 8.11 -14.60 5.70
C LEU A 23 8.77 -14.16 7.01
N VAL A 24 8.11 -14.39 8.14
CA VAL A 24 8.50 -13.92 9.47
C VAL A 24 8.64 -15.05 10.47
N SER A 25 9.52 -14.86 11.45
CA SER A 25 9.66 -15.73 12.62
C SER A 25 8.92 -15.14 13.81
N ALA A 26 8.64 -15.98 14.81
CA ALA A 26 7.99 -15.54 16.05
C ALA A 26 8.74 -14.35 16.69
N GLY A 27 8.01 -13.29 17.01
CA GLY A 27 8.55 -12.06 17.62
C GLY A 27 9.11 -11.03 16.63
N GLN A 28 9.18 -11.33 15.33
CA GLN A 28 9.58 -10.34 14.32
C GLN A 28 8.39 -9.45 13.92
N THR A 29 8.68 -8.21 13.55
CA THR A 29 7.71 -7.28 12.98
C THR A 29 7.79 -7.33 11.45
N LEU A 30 6.64 -7.48 10.80
CA LEU A 30 6.54 -7.36 9.35
C LEU A 30 6.17 -5.91 8.99
N VAL A 31 6.92 -5.29 8.10
CA VAL A 31 6.53 -4.01 7.48
C VAL A 31 6.37 -4.23 5.98
N MET A 32 5.24 -3.80 5.44
CA MET A 32 4.94 -3.91 4.01
C MET A 32 4.43 -2.58 3.44
N THR A 33 4.27 -2.52 2.12
CA THR A 33 3.61 -1.39 1.47
C THR A 33 2.11 -1.41 1.76
N GLU A 34 1.47 -0.24 1.73
CA GLU A 34 0.01 -0.15 1.90
C GLU A 34 -0.75 -1.03 0.88
N LYS A 35 -0.25 -1.14 -0.36
CA LYS A 35 -0.81 -1.99 -1.40
C LYS A 35 -0.91 -3.46 -0.98
N ASP A 36 0.14 -3.98 -0.34
CA ASP A 36 0.14 -5.37 0.11
C ASP A 36 -0.66 -5.53 1.40
N ALA A 37 -0.66 -4.54 2.28
CA ALA A 37 -1.49 -4.52 3.48
C ALA A 37 -3.00 -4.60 3.16
N VAL A 38 -3.45 -3.92 2.10
CA VAL A 38 -4.84 -4.02 1.62
C VAL A 38 -5.20 -5.46 1.24
N LYS A 39 -4.28 -6.23 0.66
CA LYS A 39 -4.50 -7.65 0.33
C LYS A 39 -4.56 -8.52 1.58
N CYS A 40 -3.75 -8.19 2.60
CA CYS A 40 -3.65 -8.94 3.84
C CYS A 40 -4.72 -8.59 4.88
N ARG A 41 -5.51 -7.53 4.67
CA ARG A 41 -6.42 -6.94 5.66
C ARG A 41 -7.33 -7.95 6.37
N ALA A 42 -7.82 -8.97 5.67
CA ALA A 42 -8.73 -9.97 6.23
C ALA A 42 -8.06 -10.93 7.24
N PHE A 43 -6.72 -11.02 7.23
CA PHE A 43 -5.97 -12.02 7.98
C PHE A 43 -4.69 -11.45 8.62
N ALA A 44 -4.56 -10.12 8.70
CA ALA A 44 -3.37 -9.48 9.24
C ALA A 44 -3.17 -9.81 10.73
N GLU A 45 -1.93 -10.10 11.11
CA GLU A 45 -1.53 -10.33 12.50
C GLU A 45 -1.14 -8.99 13.19
N GLU A 46 -1.15 -8.97 14.53
CA GLU A 46 -0.92 -7.74 15.33
C GLU A 46 0.44 -7.07 15.08
N ASN A 47 1.44 -7.86 14.69
CA ASN A 47 2.81 -7.43 14.41
C ASN A 47 3.06 -7.11 12.93
N TRP A 48 2.01 -7.03 12.10
CA TRP A 48 2.11 -6.70 10.69
C TRP A 48 1.65 -5.27 10.42
N TRP A 49 2.57 -4.45 9.93
CA TRP A 49 2.40 -3.03 9.78
C TRP A 49 2.62 -2.57 8.35
N TYR A 50 2.01 -1.43 8.04
CA TYR A 50 2.37 -0.62 6.89
C TYR A 50 2.48 0.83 7.34
N LEU A 51 3.30 1.60 6.63
CA LEU A 51 3.37 3.04 6.85
C LEU A 51 2.40 3.71 5.87
N PRO A 52 1.31 4.34 6.32
CA PRO A 52 0.46 5.13 5.45
C PRO A 52 1.26 6.31 4.89
N VAL A 53 1.05 6.62 3.61
CA VAL A 53 1.67 7.77 2.96
C VAL A 53 0.61 8.53 2.18
N ASP A 54 0.57 9.84 2.38
CA ASP A 54 -0.34 10.72 1.66
C ASP A 54 0.40 11.42 0.52
N ALA A 55 -0.20 11.41 -0.66
CA ALA A 55 0.28 12.22 -1.77
C ALA A 55 -0.18 13.66 -1.59
N GLN A 56 0.77 14.59 -1.43
CA GLN A 56 0.49 16.03 -1.44
C GLN A 56 0.90 16.63 -2.77
N LEU A 57 -0.09 17.12 -3.52
CA LEU A 57 0.14 17.87 -4.74
C LEU A 57 0.18 19.37 -4.39
N SER A 58 1.24 20.06 -4.80
CA SER A 58 1.45 21.47 -4.49
C SER A 58 0.91 22.42 -5.57
N GLY A 59 0.62 23.66 -5.17
CA GLY A 59 0.13 24.72 -6.05
C GLY A 59 -1.30 24.51 -6.54
N ASP A 60 -1.70 25.28 -7.55
CA ASP A 60 -3.08 25.31 -8.07
C ASP A 60 -3.33 24.31 -9.21
N GLU A 61 -2.29 23.68 -9.74
CA GLU A 61 -2.37 22.73 -10.85
C GLU A 61 -3.31 21.54 -10.61
N PRO A 62 -3.37 20.93 -9.40
CA PRO A 62 -4.32 19.84 -9.12
C PRO A 62 -5.79 20.29 -9.25
N ALA A 63 -6.09 21.50 -8.80
CA ALA A 63 -7.44 22.06 -8.89
C ALA A 63 -7.81 22.37 -10.34
N LYS A 64 -6.88 22.89 -11.14
CA LYS A 64 -7.08 23.12 -12.59
C LYS A 64 -7.29 21.81 -13.34
N LEU A 65 -6.47 20.79 -13.06
CA LEU A 65 -6.61 19.47 -13.65
C LEU A 65 -7.97 18.87 -13.30
N LEU A 66 -8.38 18.94 -12.04
CA LEU A 66 -9.70 18.46 -11.61
C LEU A 66 -10.83 19.17 -12.35
N ALA A 67 -10.78 20.50 -12.49
CA ALA A 67 -11.79 21.26 -13.23
C ALA A 67 -11.89 20.84 -14.70
N GLN A 68 -10.76 20.58 -15.36
CA GLN A 68 -10.74 20.09 -16.75
C GLN A 68 -11.35 18.69 -16.85
N LEU A 69 -10.97 17.78 -15.97
CA LEU A 69 -11.53 16.42 -15.94
C LEU A 69 -13.05 16.44 -15.68
N THR A 70 -13.52 17.27 -14.76
CA THR A 70 -14.95 17.44 -14.49
C THR A 70 -15.69 18.02 -15.68
N SER A 71 -15.14 19.04 -16.36
CA SER A 71 -15.75 19.59 -17.57
C SER A 71 -15.87 18.56 -18.69
N LEU A 72 -14.87 17.69 -18.87
CA LEU A 72 -14.91 16.61 -19.86
C LEU A 72 -15.95 15.54 -19.49
N ALA A 73 -16.03 15.18 -18.20
CA ALA A 73 -16.97 14.17 -17.72
C ALA A 73 -18.43 14.64 -17.73
N SER A 74 -18.68 15.95 -17.65
CA SER A 74 -20.02 16.54 -17.60
C SER A 74 -20.62 16.84 -18.99
N GLY A 75 -19.86 16.63 -20.08
CA GLY A 75 -20.23 17.03 -21.45
C GLY A 75 -20.20 18.56 -21.65
N ASN A 76 -20.01 19.16 -22.82
CA ASN A 76 -20.21 18.75 -24.22
C ASN A 76 -20.79 17.35 -24.49
#